data_AF-A0A954QRQ8-F1
#
_entry.id   AF-A0A954QRQ8-F1
#
_cell.length_a   1.000
_cell.length_b   1.000
_cell.length_c   1.000
_cell.angle_alpha   90.00
_cell.angle_beta   90.00
_cell.angle_gamma   90.00
#
_symmetry.space_group_name_H-M   'P 1'
#
loop_
_entity.id
_entity.type
_entity.pdbx_description
1 polymer ?
#
loop_
_entity_poly.entity_id
_entity_poly.type
_entity_poly.pdbx_seq_one_letter_code
_entity_poly.pdbx_strand_id
1 'polypeptide(L)'
;ISGVFREISEFPLDTAWGDFNGNLILDAGDVDFLIRHLGQQHDAFFDLNLDGAIDSDDVSIWIHDVRVTYFGDANLDGEFNSADLINVFQAGQYEDAFSANSTWSTGDWNGDGEFTTSDFVVAFQDGGYEKGPRHAVSAVPEPSGLMTLLIGTMGFLVRTHR
;
A
#
# COMPACT_ATOMS: atom_id res chain seq x y z
N ILE A 1 -26.70 42.97 -4.21
CA ILE A 1 -25.54 42.31 -3.55
C ILE A 1 -26.12 41.38 -2.51
N SER A 2 -26.49 40.17 -2.92
CA SER A 2 -26.97 39.10 -2.04
C SER A 2 -26.04 37.92 -2.31
N GLY A 3 -25.32 37.51 -1.27
CA GLY A 3 -24.23 36.56 -1.35
C GLY A 3 -24.74 35.18 -1.66
N VAL A 4 -24.37 34.69 -2.84
CA VAL A 4 -24.33 33.26 -3.12
C VAL A 4 -22.93 32.80 -2.72
N PHE A 5 -22.73 32.55 -1.43
CA PHE A 5 -21.65 31.66 -1.00
C PHE A 5 -22.16 30.25 -1.32
N ARG A 6 -21.74 29.72 -2.48
CA ARG A 6 -21.88 28.30 -2.75
C ARG A 6 -21.00 27.58 -1.74
N GLU A 7 -21.65 26.82 -0.88
CA GLU A 7 -21.07 25.76 -0.06
C GLU A 7 -20.24 24.87 -0.99
N ILE A 8 -18.93 24.95 -0.88
CA ILE A 8 -17.95 24.08 -1.54
C ILE A 8 -17.66 22.91 -0.61
N SER A 9 -18.68 22.13 -0.23
CA SER A 9 -18.51 21.00 0.69
C SER A 9 -19.34 19.75 0.34
N GLU A 10 -19.53 19.44 -0.94
CA GLU A 10 -20.05 18.13 -1.37
C GLU A 10 -19.34 17.58 -2.62
N PHE A 11 -18.08 17.95 -2.84
CA PHE A 11 -17.20 17.01 -3.53
C PHE A 11 -16.88 15.93 -2.50
N PRO A 12 -17.05 14.62 -2.79
CA PRO A 12 -16.43 13.58 -1.99
C PRO A 12 -14.95 13.93 -1.94
N LEU A 13 -14.48 14.40 -0.79
CA LEU A 13 -13.05 14.61 -0.59
C LEU A 13 -12.46 13.20 -0.61
N ASP A 14 -11.55 12.98 -1.55
CA ASP A 14 -10.87 11.70 -1.78
C ASP A 14 -11.69 10.72 -2.66
N THR A 15 -11.48 10.78 -3.98
CA THR A 15 -11.30 9.51 -4.69
C THR A 15 -10.08 8.89 -4.00
N ALA A 16 -10.32 7.97 -3.06
CA ALA A 16 -9.28 7.41 -2.22
C ALA A 16 -8.11 7.04 -3.12
N TRP A 17 -6.95 7.67 -2.92
CA TRP A 17 -5.77 7.36 -3.69
C TRP A 17 -5.56 5.84 -3.65
N GLY A 18 -5.68 5.16 -4.80
CA GLY A 18 -5.66 3.68 -4.90
C GLY A 18 -7.02 2.98 -5.08
N ASP A 19 -8.15 3.67 -5.11
CA ASP A 19 -9.45 3.12 -5.60
C ASP A 19 -9.42 3.09 -7.13
N PHE A 20 -8.99 1.96 -7.67
CA PHE A 20 -8.71 1.80 -9.08
C PHE A 20 -9.93 1.37 -9.88
N ASN A 21 -10.90 0.71 -9.24
CA ASN A 21 -12.12 0.29 -9.90
C ASN A 21 -13.27 1.31 -9.76
N GLY A 22 -13.08 2.37 -8.95
CA GLY A 22 -13.98 3.52 -8.82
C GLY A 22 -15.23 3.23 -7.99
N ASN A 23 -15.19 2.21 -7.13
CA ASN A 23 -16.32 1.79 -6.28
C ASN A 23 -16.35 2.51 -4.91
N LEU A 24 -15.37 3.38 -4.63
CA LEU A 24 -15.19 4.12 -3.38
C LEU A 24 -14.82 3.24 -2.16
N ILE A 25 -14.30 2.04 -2.38
CA ILE A 25 -13.91 1.07 -1.35
C ILE A 25 -12.54 0.53 -1.71
N LEU A 26 -11.54 0.70 -0.84
CA LEU A 26 -10.22 0.08 -1.00
C LEU A 26 -10.28 -1.42 -0.66
N ASP A 27 -10.50 -2.26 -1.67
CA ASP A 27 -10.67 -3.70 -1.53
C ASP A 27 -9.82 -4.53 -2.52
N ALA A 28 -10.01 -5.86 -2.50
CA ALA A 28 -9.24 -6.78 -3.33
C ALA A 28 -9.43 -6.50 -4.83
N GLY A 29 -10.57 -5.90 -5.21
CA GLY A 29 -10.86 -5.50 -6.58
C GLY A 29 -9.93 -4.41 -7.08
N ASP A 30 -9.40 -3.55 -6.21
CA ASP A 30 -8.44 -2.51 -6.61
C ASP A 30 -7.05 -3.08 -6.87
N VAL A 31 -6.51 -3.87 -5.94
CA VAL A 31 -5.21 -4.51 -6.14
C VAL A 31 -5.24 -5.49 -7.32
N ASP A 32 -6.34 -6.23 -7.51
CA ASP A 32 -6.55 -7.03 -8.72
C ASP A 32 -6.62 -6.17 -9.99
N PHE A 33 -7.11 -4.93 -9.90
CA PHE A 33 -7.12 -4.00 -11.01
C PHE A 33 -5.70 -3.52 -11.33
N LEU A 34 -4.93 -3.14 -10.31
CA LEU A 34 -3.53 -2.74 -10.43
C LEU A 34 -2.68 -3.86 -11.05
N ILE A 35 -2.79 -5.09 -10.52
CA ILE A 35 -2.05 -6.27 -10.99
C ILE A 35 -2.28 -6.51 -12.49
N ARG A 36 -3.52 -6.36 -12.98
CA ARG A 36 -3.85 -6.52 -14.42
C ARG A 36 -3.21 -5.45 -15.33
N HIS A 37 -2.74 -4.34 -14.77
CA HIS A 37 -2.10 -3.25 -15.49
C HIS A 37 -0.56 -3.27 -15.39
N LEU A 38 0.01 -4.23 -14.66
CA LEU A 38 1.47 -4.39 -14.58
C LEU A 38 2.08 -4.57 -15.98
N GLY A 39 3.19 -3.87 -16.21
CA GLY A 39 3.92 -3.88 -17.48
C GLY A 39 3.23 -3.15 -18.65
N GLN A 40 2.07 -2.52 -18.44
CA GLN A 40 1.45 -1.66 -19.45
C GLN A 40 2.19 -0.31 -19.58
N GLN A 41 1.92 0.42 -20.66
CA GLN A 41 2.53 1.75 -20.85
C GLN A 41 1.98 2.74 -19.84
N HIS A 42 2.87 3.56 -19.27
CA HIS A 42 2.62 4.65 -18.33
C HIS A 42 1.16 5.14 -18.28
N ASP A 43 0.53 4.88 -17.15
CA ASP A 43 -0.64 5.59 -16.68
C ASP A 43 -0.33 6.06 -15.26
N ALA A 44 -0.25 7.38 -15.08
CA ALA A 44 0.03 8.01 -13.79
C ALA A 44 -1.04 7.69 -12.72
N PHE A 45 -2.16 7.10 -13.13
CA PHE A 45 -3.16 6.57 -12.21
C PHE A 45 -2.66 5.32 -11.45
N PHE A 46 -1.89 4.44 -12.09
CA PHE A 46 -1.41 3.18 -11.50
C PHE A 46 0.05 3.24 -11.01
N ASP A 47 0.84 4.18 -11.54
CA ASP A 47 2.23 4.46 -11.14
C ASP A 47 2.24 5.28 -9.83
N LEU A 48 2.25 4.57 -8.69
CA LEU A 48 2.17 5.14 -7.34
C LEU A 48 3.51 5.69 -6.85
N ASN A 49 4.63 5.12 -7.32
CA ASN A 49 5.98 5.58 -6.96
C ASN A 49 6.50 6.71 -7.87
N LEU A 50 5.80 7.00 -8.98
CA LEU A 50 6.12 8.00 -10.00
C LEU A 50 7.48 7.76 -10.70
N ASP A 51 7.91 6.50 -10.79
CA ASP A 51 9.15 6.11 -11.45
C ASP A 51 8.99 5.82 -12.95
N GLY A 52 7.73 5.71 -13.38
CA GLY A 52 7.37 5.50 -14.77
C GLY A 52 7.15 4.05 -15.20
N ALA A 53 7.26 3.10 -14.29
CA ALA A 53 6.78 1.75 -14.48
C ALA A 53 5.40 1.60 -13.81
N ILE A 54 4.67 0.57 -14.23
CA ILE A 54 3.57 0.01 -13.44
C ILE A 54 4.05 -1.39 -13.11
N ASP A 55 4.59 -1.58 -11.91
CA ASP A 55 5.24 -2.82 -11.51
C ASP A 55 4.99 -3.21 -10.04
N SER A 56 5.75 -4.19 -9.54
CA SER A 56 5.56 -4.73 -8.18
C SER A 56 5.80 -3.69 -7.09
N ASP A 57 6.57 -2.62 -7.36
CA ASP A 57 6.79 -1.55 -6.39
C ASP A 57 5.51 -0.75 -6.17
N ASP A 58 4.68 -0.57 -7.19
CA ASP A 58 3.36 0.05 -7.05
C ASP A 58 2.42 -0.83 -6.22
N VAL A 59 2.43 -2.15 -6.45
CA VAL A 59 1.66 -3.09 -5.62
C VAL A 59 2.11 -2.99 -4.16
N SER A 60 3.42 -2.92 -3.92
CA SER A 60 3.95 -2.74 -2.57
C SER A 60 3.47 -1.44 -1.92
N ILE A 61 3.41 -0.33 -2.65
CA ILE A 61 2.89 0.94 -2.12
C ILE A 61 1.40 0.82 -1.83
N TRP A 62 0.64 0.20 -2.72
CA TRP A 62 -0.79 0.01 -2.49
C TRP A 62 -1.05 -0.81 -1.22
N ILE A 63 -0.30 -1.89 -1.00
CA ILE A 63 -0.47 -2.73 0.19
C ILE A 63 0.01 -2.03 1.47
N HIS A 64 1.16 -1.37 1.43
CA HIS A 64 1.80 -0.85 2.65
C HIS A 64 1.33 0.55 3.05
N ASP A 65 1.09 1.43 2.09
CA ASP A 65 0.92 2.86 2.32
C ASP A 65 -0.52 3.30 2.07
N VAL A 66 -1.19 2.72 1.07
CA VAL A 66 -2.60 3.00 0.77
C VAL A 66 -3.52 2.16 1.66
N ARG A 67 -3.45 0.83 1.54
CA ARG A 67 -4.31 -0.09 2.29
C ARG A 67 -3.82 -0.30 3.71
N VAL A 68 -2.53 -0.09 3.97
CA VAL A 68 -1.91 -0.28 5.30
C VAL A 68 -2.18 -1.69 5.82
N THR A 69 -1.71 -2.69 5.07
CA THR A 69 -1.76 -4.09 5.47
C THR A 69 -0.48 -4.83 5.04
N TYR A 70 -0.50 -6.16 5.07
CA TYR A 70 0.61 -7.04 4.72
C TYR A 70 0.33 -7.78 3.42
N PHE A 71 1.39 -8.18 2.74
CA PHE A 71 1.27 -9.28 1.79
C PHE A 71 0.83 -10.53 2.54
N GLY A 72 -0.14 -11.27 2.01
CA GLY A 72 -0.73 -12.42 2.68
C GLY A 72 -2.10 -12.18 3.32
N ASP A 73 -2.48 -10.92 3.57
CA ASP A 73 -3.82 -10.54 4.05
C ASP A 73 -4.83 -10.68 2.90
N ALA A 74 -5.44 -11.87 2.78
CA ALA A 74 -6.26 -12.24 1.64
C ALA A 74 -7.66 -11.61 1.70
N ASN A 75 -8.17 -11.35 2.90
CA ASN A 75 -9.49 -10.74 3.08
C ASN A 75 -9.41 -9.21 3.23
N LEU A 76 -8.19 -8.65 3.26
CA LEU A 76 -7.90 -7.26 3.54
C LEU A 76 -8.61 -6.82 4.82
N ASP A 77 -8.32 -7.45 5.96
CA ASP A 77 -8.80 -7.02 7.28
C ASP A 77 -7.74 -6.26 8.10
N GLY A 78 -6.53 -6.14 7.56
CA GLY A 78 -5.38 -5.46 8.16
C GLY A 78 -4.38 -6.40 8.83
N GLU A 79 -4.66 -7.70 8.89
CA GLU A 79 -3.80 -8.72 9.47
C GLU A 79 -3.43 -9.79 8.43
N PHE A 80 -2.24 -10.36 8.54
CA PHE A 80 -1.93 -11.62 7.87
C PHE A 80 -1.83 -12.73 8.93
N ASN A 81 -2.80 -13.64 8.94
CA ASN A 81 -2.86 -14.71 9.93
C ASN A 81 -3.39 -16.03 9.34
N SER A 82 -3.59 -17.02 10.21
CA SER A 82 -4.07 -18.34 9.80
C SER A 82 -5.43 -18.34 9.09
N ALA A 83 -6.30 -17.34 9.32
CA ALA A 83 -7.60 -17.22 8.66
C ALA A 83 -7.46 -16.91 7.17
N ASP A 84 -6.48 -16.10 6.77
CA ASP A 84 -6.15 -15.83 5.36
C ASP A 84 -5.72 -17.09 4.64
N LEU A 85 -4.83 -17.87 5.27
CA LEU A 85 -4.37 -19.14 4.72
C LEU A 85 -5.54 -20.10 4.52
N ILE A 86 -6.45 -20.20 5.49
CA ILE A 86 -7.67 -21.00 5.36
C ILE A 86 -8.52 -20.50 4.19
N ASN A 87 -8.68 -19.19 4.03
CA ASN A 87 -9.47 -18.58 2.96
C ASN A 87 -8.91 -18.95 1.56
N VAL A 88 -7.62 -18.71 1.32
CA VAL A 88 -7.00 -19.00 0.02
C VAL A 88 -6.98 -20.51 -0.30
N PHE A 89 -6.76 -21.37 0.69
CA PHE A 89 -6.83 -22.82 0.48
C PHE A 89 -8.26 -23.33 0.22
N GLN A 90 -9.30 -22.65 0.74
CA GLN A 90 -10.68 -22.98 0.41
C GLN A 90 -11.05 -22.66 -1.05
N ALA A 91 -10.35 -21.70 -1.68
CA ALA A 91 -10.51 -21.43 -3.10
C ALA A 91 -10.02 -22.60 -3.99
N GLY A 92 -9.10 -23.42 -3.49
CA GLY A 92 -8.64 -24.64 -4.16
C GLY A 92 -7.75 -24.41 -5.38
N GLN A 93 -7.10 -23.25 -5.46
CA GLN A 93 -6.26 -22.83 -6.60
C GLN A 93 -4.76 -23.04 -6.38
N TYR A 94 -4.35 -23.46 -5.19
CA TYR A 94 -2.95 -23.69 -4.87
C TYR A 94 -2.34 -24.78 -5.76
N GLU A 95 -1.35 -24.41 -6.58
CA GLU A 95 -0.63 -25.31 -7.48
C GLU A 95 -1.59 -26.17 -8.33
N ASP A 96 -2.70 -25.57 -8.79
CA ASP A 96 -3.67 -26.26 -9.62
C ASP A 96 -3.21 -26.33 -11.10
N ALA A 97 -4.07 -26.83 -11.99
CA ALA A 97 -3.75 -26.98 -13.41
C ALA A 97 -4.44 -25.91 -14.30
N PHE A 98 -5.13 -24.94 -13.71
CA PHE A 98 -5.95 -23.95 -14.37
C PHE A 98 -5.23 -22.61 -14.39
N SER A 99 -4.66 -22.28 -15.55
CA SER A 99 -3.89 -21.05 -15.68
C SER A 99 -4.73 -19.78 -15.46
N ALA A 100 -4.13 -18.79 -14.82
CA ALA A 100 -4.61 -17.42 -14.62
C ALA A 100 -5.99 -17.36 -13.96
N ASN A 101 -6.23 -18.23 -12.97
CA ASN A 101 -7.51 -18.31 -12.26
C ASN A 101 -7.45 -17.67 -10.85
N SER A 102 -6.29 -17.19 -10.42
CA SER A 102 -6.07 -16.61 -9.10
C SER A 102 -6.19 -15.10 -9.07
N THR A 103 -6.56 -14.60 -7.90
CA THR A 103 -6.66 -13.18 -7.54
C THR A 103 -6.04 -12.98 -6.17
N TRP A 104 -5.93 -11.74 -5.71
CA TRP A 104 -5.40 -11.43 -4.38
C TRP A 104 -6.10 -12.25 -3.28
N SER A 105 -7.43 -12.31 -3.35
CA SER A 105 -8.27 -13.01 -2.36
C SER A 105 -8.16 -14.53 -2.39
N THR A 106 -7.60 -15.09 -3.47
CA THR A 106 -7.39 -16.54 -3.64
C THR A 106 -5.93 -16.95 -3.63
N GLY A 107 -5.00 -16.00 -3.42
CA GLY A 107 -3.59 -16.26 -3.11
C GLY A 107 -2.56 -15.74 -4.11
N ASP A 108 -2.97 -15.05 -5.19
CA ASP A 108 -2.04 -14.40 -6.13
C ASP A 108 -1.51 -13.09 -5.54
N TRP A 109 -0.47 -13.21 -4.71
CA TRP A 109 0.15 -12.09 -3.99
C TRP A 109 1.38 -11.53 -4.71
N ASN A 110 1.92 -12.26 -5.69
CA ASN A 110 2.97 -11.75 -6.57
C ASN A 110 2.42 -11.13 -7.88
N GLY A 111 1.13 -11.31 -8.17
CA GLY A 111 0.43 -10.74 -9.31
C GLY A 111 0.69 -11.44 -10.64
N ASP A 112 1.13 -12.71 -10.63
CA ASP A 112 1.38 -13.49 -11.85
C ASP A 112 0.15 -14.28 -12.36
N GLY A 113 -0.95 -14.24 -11.62
CA GLY A 113 -2.23 -14.86 -11.95
C GLY A 113 -2.40 -16.28 -11.40
N GLU A 114 -1.41 -16.83 -10.69
CA GLU A 114 -1.42 -18.18 -10.12
C GLU A 114 -1.18 -18.14 -8.62
N PHE A 115 -1.89 -18.97 -7.85
CA PHE A 115 -1.54 -19.19 -6.45
C PHE A 115 -0.54 -20.34 -6.32
N THR A 116 0.74 -20.02 -6.13
CA THR A 116 1.81 -21.01 -6.04
C THR A 116 2.72 -20.78 -4.83
N THR A 117 3.79 -21.57 -4.74
CA THR A 117 4.81 -21.37 -3.72
C THR A 117 5.48 -19.98 -3.78
N SER A 118 5.53 -19.32 -4.93
CA SER A 118 6.15 -17.97 -5.02
C SER A 118 5.36 -16.91 -4.27
N ASP A 119 4.04 -17.03 -4.18
CA ASP A 119 3.19 -16.11 -3.42
C ASP A 119 3.47 -16.21 -1.93
N PHE A 120 3.66 -17.44 -1.43
CA PHE A 120 4.11 -17.63 -0.06
C PHE A 120 5.46 -16.98 0.21
N VAL A 121 6.38 -17.02 -0.76
CA VAL A 121 7.67 -16.33 -0.61
C VAL A 121 7.44 -14.83 -0.44
N VAL A 122 6.59 -14.21 -1.27
CA VAL A 122 6.25 -12.77 -1.15
C VAL A 122 5.61 -12.45 0.21
N ALA A 123 4.55 -13.17 0.59
CA ALA A 123 3.82 -12.92 1.85
C ALA A 123 4.69 -13.12 3.10
N PHE A 124 5.49 -14.19 3.16
CA PHE A 124 6.35 -14.42 4.32
C PHE A 124 7.60 -13.55 4.34
N GLN A 125 8.06 -13.03 3.19
CA GLN A 125 9.15 -12.05 3.14
C GLN A 125 8.74 -10.68 3.67
N ASP A 126 7.48 -10.27 3.48
CA ASP A 126 6.93 -9.06 4.12
C ASP A 126 6.93 -9.20 5.65
N GLY A 127 6.77 -10.43 6.14
CA GLY A 127 6.99 -10.78 7.54
C GLY A 127 5.87 -10.32 8.46
N GLY A 128 4.67 -10.11 7.94
CA GLY A 128 3.46 -9.72 8.70
C GLY A 128 2.77 -10.85 9.48
N TYR A 129 3.13 -12.12 9.19
CA TYR A 129 2.40 -13.28 9.70
C TYR A 129 2.29 -13.30 11.23
N GLU A 130 1.05 -13.33 11.72
CA GLU A 130 0.68 -13.37 13.15
C GLU A 130 1.25 -12.18 13.97
N LYS A 131 1.51 -11.03 13.32
CA LYS A 131 1.90 -9.78 14.01
C LYS A 131 0.71 -8.93 14.47
N GLY A 132 -0.51 -9.28 14.08
CA GLY A 132 -1.72 -8.47 14.28
C GLY A 132 -1.82 -7.30 13.31
N PRO A 133 -2.72 -6.33 13.53
CA PRO A 133 -3.03 -5.30 12.55
C PRO A 133 -1.82 -4.45 12.20
N ARG A 134 -1.62 -4.19 10.90
CA ARG A 134 -0.68 -3.14 10.49
C ARG A 134 -1.29 -1.79 10.83
N HIS A 135 -0.52 -0.95 11.50
CA HIS A 135 -0.91 0.42 11.81
C HIS A 135 -0.12 1.37 10.93
N ALA A 136 -0.78 2.42 10.45
CA ALA A 136 -0.11 3.51 9.77
C ALA A 136 0.92 4.11 10.75
N VAL A 137 2.20 4.07 10.38
CA VAL A 137 3.26 4.68 11.18
C VAL A 137 3.08 6.19 11.10
N SER A 138 2.54 6.78 12.16
CA SER A 138 2.48 8.23 12.30
C SER A 138 3.91 8.77 12.27
N ALA A 139 4.17 9.73 11.37
CA ALA A 139 5.45 10.40 11.28
C ALA A 139 5.80 10.98 12.67
N VAL A 140 6.79 10.38 13.33
CA VAL A 140 7.30 10.87 14.60
C VAL A 140 7.96 12.23 14.32
N PRO A 141 7.55 13.33 14.98
CA PRO A 141 8.25 14.60 14.84
C PRO A 141 9.72 14.39 15.21
N GLU A 142 10.64 14.61 14.27
CA GLU A 142 12.06 14.47 14.58
C GLU A 142 12.39 15.33 15.80
N PRO A 143 13.04 14.77 16.84
CA PRO A 143 13.39 15.54 18.02
C PRO A 143 14.30 16.67 17.55
N SER A 144 13.99 17.90 17.96
CA SER A 144 14.59 19.23 17.69
C SER A 144 16.10 19.33 17.35
N GLY A 145 16.65 18.45 16.52
CA GLY A 145 18.07 18.27 16.24
C GLY A 145 18.63 19.42 15.42
N LEU A 146 17.77 20.01 14.58
CA LEU A 146 18.06 21.26 13.89
C LEU A 146 18.21 22.43 14.87
N MET A 147 17.42 22.47 15.96
CA MET A 147 17.54 23.50 16.99
C MET A 147 18.84 23.36 17.78
N THR A 148 19.24 22.13 18.17
CA THR A 148 20.51 21.91 18.87
C THR A 148 21.73 22.17 17.98
N LEU A 149 21.67 21.87 16.68
CA LEU A 149 22.72 22.21 15.73
C LEU A 149 22.87 23.72 15.53
N LEU A 150 21.76 24.46 15.43
CA LEU A 150 21.76 25.92 15.32
C LEU A 150 22.27 26.60 16.60
N ILE A 151 21.89 26.11 17.78
CA ILE A 151 22.38 26.64 19.06
C ILE A 151 23.86 26.32 19.27
N GLY A 152 24.31 25.11 18.89
CA GLY A 152 25.71 24.69 19.01
C GLY A 152 26.67 25.48 18.12
N THR A 153 26.26 25.77 16.87
CA THR A 153 27.08 26.56 15.93
C THR A 153 27.14 28.04 16.30
N MET A 154 26.05 28.62 16.81
CA MET A 154 26.03 29.99 17.33
C MET A 154 26.99 30.17 18.52
N GLY A 155 27.03 29.18 19.43
CA GLY A 155 27.96 29.17 20.56
C GLY A 155 29.44 29.06 20.15
N PHE A 156 29.72 28.38 19.03
CA PHE A 156 31.09 28.23 18.51
C PHE A 156 31.59 29.51 17.85
N LEU A 157 30.73 30.21 17.09
CA LEU A 157 31.06 31.46 16.40
C LEU A 157 31.32 32.62 17.37
N VAL A 158 30.67 32.65 18.53
CA VAL A 158 30.90 33.68 19.56
C VAL A 158 32.25 33.46 20.28
N ARG A 159 32.78 32.24 20.28
CA ARG A 159 34.03 31.89 20.98
C ARG A 159 35.29 32.17 20.16
N THR A 160 35.22 32.21 18.83
CA THR A 160 36.38 32.47 17.95
C THR A 160 36.74 33.95 17.79
N HIS A 161 36.00 34.87 18.45
CA HIS A 161 36.21 36.33 18.38
C HIS A 161 36.78 36.95 19.67
N ARG A 162 37.48 36.18 20.51
CA ARG A 162 38.25 36.69 21.67
C ARG A 162 39.73 36.33 21.56
#